data_AF-A0A0M2JY67-F1
#
_entry.id   AF-A0A0M2JY67-F1
#
_cell.length_a   1.000
_cell.length_b   1.000
_cell.length_c   1.000
_cell.angle_alpha   90.00
_cell.angle_beta   90.00
_cell.angle_gamma   90.00
#
_symmetry.space_group_name_H-M   'P 1'
#
loop_
_entity.id
_entity.type
_entity.pdbx_description
1 polymer ?
#
loop_
_entity_poly.entity_id
_entity_poly.type
_entity_poly.pdbx_seq_one_letter_code
_entity_poly.pdbx_strand_id
1 'polypeptide(L)'
;MSACCRILRLMTVTGDDERAYDNWAKYRSEWWTRYFTGEMAHFWPSRLDQTEPDQNAYRWISRGDIFALAAAGSEHRELHTAVAAYVWGLGKNAYSIGRLVRAFTANADTVEDNLRNAASILERDGAVAAYESMLRGGTSQTKFMGPAYFTKFLFFIGYQNPAVTGLRPLVLDKRVATELRARGVFGPKSGDADWPSNLYERYLIYCLEQNPDDPEAVEAELFMAGRAG
;
A
#
# COMPACT_ATOMS: atom_id res chain seq x y z
N MET A 1 -4.74 58.23 -4.70
CA MET A 1 -3.87 57.98 -3.53
C MET A 1 -3.81 56.46 -3.38
N SER A 2 -2.92 55.71 -4.03
CA SER A 2 -1.45 55.67 -3.98
C SER A 2 -0.88 55.35 -2.59
N ALA A 3 -0.29 54.15 -2.50
CA ALA A 3 0.96 53.73 -1.84
C ALA A 3 0.74 52.43 -1.03
N CYS A 4 1.17 51.24 -1.45
CA CYS A 4 2.51 50.73 -1.78
C CYS A 4 3.31 50.27 -0.54
N CYS A 5 3.87 49.05 -0.66
CA CYS A 5 5.04 48.51 0.05
C CYS A 5 4.87 48.20 1.56
N ARG A 6 5.46 47.16 2.17
CA ARG A 6 6.37 46.06 1.81
C ARG A 6 6.54 45.28 3.14
N ILE A 7 6.65 43.95 3.19
CA ILE A 7 7.86 43.20 3.61
C ILE A 7 7.34 41.77 3.92
N LEU A 8 7.62 40.78 3.07
CA LEU A 8 8.76 39.85 3.14
C LEU A 8 8.73 38.88 4.33
N ARG A 9 8.25 37.67 4.05
CA ARG A 9 8.94 36.38 4.24
C ARG A 9 9.78 36.24 5.51
N LEU A 10 9.23 35.53 6.50
CA LEU A 10 10.00 34.58 7.30
C LEU A 10 9.47 33.18 7.00
N MET A 11 10.07 32.58 5.97
CA MET A 11 10.16 31.12 5.89
C MET A 11 11.11 30.70 7.01
N THR A 12 10.56 30.29 8.15
CA THR A 12 11.32 29.47 9.10
C THR A 12 11.33 28.05 8.54
N VAL A 13 12.43 27.72 7.88
CA VAL A 13 12.84 26.34 7.61
C VAL A 13 12.85 25.61 8.95
N THR A 14 11.83 24.78 9.16
CA THR A 14 11.84 23.69 10.15
C THR A 14 11.39 22.45 9.39
N GLY A 15 12.27 21.96 8.51
CA GLY A 15 12.08 20.71 7.80
C GLY A 15 12.50 19.54 8.69
N ASP A 16 11.54 18.74 9.14
CA ASP A 16 11.47 17.27 8.96
C ASP A 16 10.27 16.62 9.72
N ASP A 17 9.50 17.34 10.55
CA ASP A 17 8.61 16.72 11.56
C ASP A 17 7.10 17.07 11.51
N GLU A 18 6.51 17.28 10.33
CA GLU A 18 5.04 17.48 10.22
C GLU A 18 4.36 16.61 9.16
N ARG A 19 5.00 15.50 8.75
CA ARG A 19 4.38 14.53 7.85
C ARG A 19 3.85 13.37 8.67
N ALA A 20 2.52 13.26 8.75
CA ALA A 20 1.87 12.14 9.41
C ALA A 20 2.37 10.82 8.79
N TYR A 21 2.94 9.95 9.63
CA TYR A 21 3.60 8.70 9.22
C TYR A 21 2.64 7.67 8.59
N ASP A 22 1.34 7.87 8.75
CA ASP A 22 0.26 7.11 8.11
C ASP A 22 0.01 7.55 6.65
N ASN A 23 0.50 8.72 6.25
CA ASN A 23 0.34 9.26 4.91
C ASN A 23 1.65 9.28 4.13
N TRP A 24 2.79 9.39 4.81
CA TRP A 24 4.11 9.52 4.20
C TRP A 24 5.10 8.48 4.68
N ALA A 25 5.94 8.01 3.76
CA ALA A 25 7.06 7.14 4.04
C ALA A 25 8.36 7.71 3.48
N LYS A 26 9.45 7.55 4.23
CA LYS A 26 10.80 7.93 3.83
C LYS A 26 11.57 6.67 3.43
N TYR A 27 12.24 6.68 2.28
CA TYR A 27 12.93 5.50 1.72
C TYR A 27 14.21 5.90 0.96
N ARG A 28 15.08 4.95 0.62
CA ARG A 28 16.20 5.16 -0.31
C ARG A 28 16.03 4.23 -1.50
N SER A 29 16.07 4.78 -2.72
CA SER A 29 15.92 3.98 -3.95
C SER A 29 16.99 2.88 -4.05
N GLU A 30 18.24 3.21 -3.73
CA GLU A 30 19.38 2.27 -3.79
C GLU A 30 19.14 0.98 -2.98
N TRP A 31 18.40 1.06 -1.86
CA TRP A 31 18.13 -0.12 -1.06
C TRP A 31 17.26 -1.16 -1.80
N TRP A 32 16.43 -0.71 -2.73
CA TRP A 32 15.53 -1.51 -3.56
C TRP A 32 16.14 -1.84 -4.92
N THR A 33 16.66 -0.84 -5.63
CA THR A 33 17.15 -0.99 -7.01
C THR A 33 18.33 -1.95 -7.13
N ARG A 34 19.12 -2.13 -6.06
CA ARG A 34 20.17 -3.17 -6.02
C ARG A 34 19.66 -4.61 -6.21
N TYR A 35 18.36 -4.85 -6.01
CA TYR A 35 17.72 -6.16 -6.25
C TYR A 35 16.99 -6.23 -7.59
N PHE A 36 16.67 -5.09 -8.19
CA PHE A 36 15.99 -4.96 -9.48
C PHE A 36 17.01 -4.59 -10.55
N THR A 37 17.81 -5.57 -10.97
CA THR A 37 18.92 -5.38 -11.91
C THR A 37 18.75 -6.24 -13.17
N GLY A 38 19.50 -5.92 -14.23
CA GLY A 38 19.43 -6.64 -15.50
C GLY A 38 18.03 -6.59 -16.09
N GLU A 39 17.48 -7.75 -16.44
CA GLU A 39 16.12 -7.88 -16.99
C GLU A 39 15.04 -7.40 -16.02
N MET A 40 15.28 -7.43 -14.69
CA MET A 40 14.33 -6.96 -13.68
C MET A 40 14.41 -5.45 -13.42
N ALA A 41 15.25 -4.70 -14.13
CA ALA A 41 15.39 -3.25 -13.89
C ALA A 41 14.06 -2.49 -14.01
N HIS A 42 13.15 -2.96 -14.87
CA HIS A 42 11.82 -2.38 -15.05
C HIS A 42 10.88 -2.57 -13.85
N PHE A 43 11.22 -3.43 -12.88
CA PHE A 43 10.41 -3.63 -11.67
C PHE A 43 10.39 -2.39 -10.78
N TRP A 44 11.46 -1.58 -10.83
CA TRP A 44 11.52 -0.33 -10.09
C TRP A 44 10.67 0.74 -10.79
N PRO A 45 9.69 1.36 -10.11
CA PRO A 45 8.96 2.48 -10.67
C PRO A 45 9.88 3.70 -10.72
N SER A 46 10.34 4.08 -11.92
CA SER A 46 11.23 5.24 -12.11
C SER A 46 10.64 6.56 -11.58
N ARG A 47 9.31 6.65 -11.45
CA ARG A 47 8.63 7.78 -10.80
C ARG A 47 9.07 8.00 -9.36
N LEU A 48 9.47 6.95 -8.65
CA LEU A 48 10.02 7.06 -7.30
C LEU A 48 11.34 7.87 -7.26
N ASP A 49 12.08 7.91 -8.36
CA ASP A 49 13.31 8.70 -8.47
C ASP A 49 13.12 10.13 -8.98
N GLN A 50 11.90 10.56 -9.26
CA GLN A 50 11.63 11.90 -9.80
C GLN A 50 11.73 13.03 -8.77
N THR A 51 11.58 12.71 -7.48
CA THR A 51 11.84 13.70 -6.42
C THR A 51 13.35 13.90 -6.27
N GLU A 52 13.83 14.99 -5.68
CA GLU A 52 15.24 15.09 -5.27
C GLU A 52 15.43 14.42 -3.91
N PRO A 53 16.52 13.64 -3.69
CA PRO A 53 16.77 13.07 -2.38
C PRO A 53 17.26 14.16 -1.41
N ASP A 54 17.04 13.95 -0.12
CA ASP A 54 17.63 14.80 0.91
C ASP A 54 19.15 14.55 1.03
N GLN A 55 19.81 15.34 1.90
CA GLN A 55 21.25 15.23 2.18
C GLN A 55 21.72 13.83 2.61
N ASN A 56 20.80 12.97 3.05
CA ASN A 56 21.05 11.60 3.48
C ASN A 56 20.56 10.58 2.44
N ALA A 57 20.41 10.97 1.17
CA ALA A 57 19.95 10.13 0.07
C ALA A 57 18.51 9.57 0.23
N TYR A 58 17.71 10.13 1.15
CA TYR A 58 16.34 9.68 1.34
C TYR A 58 15.36 10.47 0.47
N ARG A 59 14.33 9.77 0.03
CA ARG A 59 13.18 10.29 -0.69
C ARG A 59 11.93 10.12 0.16
N TRP A 60 10.87 10.81 -0.24
CA TRP A 60 9.56 10.70 0.39
C TRP A 60 8.52 10.26 -0.63
N ILE A 61 7.58 9.43 -0.19
CA ILE A 61 6.42 9.00 -0.96
C ILE A 61 5.18 9.12 -0.09
N SER A 62 4.11 9.67 -0.65
CA SER A 62 2.79 9.76 -0.02
C SER A 62 1.84 8.68 -0.54
N ARG A 63 0.73 8.42 0.17
CA ARG A 63 -0.39 7.63 -0.37
C ARG A 63 -0.89 8.19 -1.71
N GLY A 64 -0.99 9.51 -1.82
CA GLY A 64 -1.41 10.21 -3.04
C GLY A 64 -0.49 9.92 -4.23
N ASP A 65 0.83 9.83 -4.02
CA ASP A 65 1.78 9.50 -5.08
C ASP A 65 1.56 8.07 -5.62
N ILE A 66 1.17 7.14 -4.74
CA ILE A 66 0.90 5.73 -5.11
C ILE A 66 -0.43 5.62 -5.86
N PHE A 67 -1.46 6.36 -5.42
CA PHE A 67 -2.71 6.47 -6.19
C PHE A 67 -2.48 7.10 -7.57
N ALA A 68 -1.66 8.15 -7.65
CA ALA A 68 -1.28 8.75 -8.92
C ALA A 68 -0.48 7.79 -9.81
N LEU A 69 0.32 6.88 -9.23
CA LEU A 69 0.97 5.78 -9.94
C LEU A 69 -0.06 4.79 -10.49
N ALA A 70 -0.99 4.34 -9.64
CA ALA A 70 -2.06 3.42 -10.03
C ALA A 70 -2.97 4.00 -11.13
N ALA A 71 -3.19 5.32 -11.15
CA ALA A 71 -4.01 5.98 -12.16
C ALA A 71 -3.27 6.25 -13.50
N ALA A 72 -1.93 6.17 -13.55
CA ALA A 72 -1.14 6.69 -14.67
C ALA A 72 -1.18 5.84 -15.95
N GLY A 73 -1.86 4.68 -15.97
CA GLY A 73 -2.06 3.87 -17.18
C GLY A 73 -0.74 3.46 -17.88
N SER A 74 0.27 3.02 -17.12
CA SER A 74 1.55 2.53 -17.66
C SER A 74 1.52 1.02 -17.96
N GLU A 75 2.45 0.55 -18.79
CA GLU A 75 2.64 -0.88 -19.11
C GLU A 75 2.78 -1.75 -17.86
N HIS A 76 3.61 -1.29 -16.91
CA HIS A 76 3.91 -1.99 -15.65
C HIS A 76 3.08 -1.50 -14.46
N ARG A 77 1.89 -0.94 -14.71
CA ARG A 77 1.06 -0.27 -13.69
C ARG A 77 0.93 -1.08 -12.40
N GLU A 78 0.46 -2.32 -12.48
CA GLU A 78 0.19 -3.13 -11.28
C GLU A 78 1.47 -3.49 -10.52
N LEU A 79 2.53 -3.86 -11.24
CA LEU A 79 3.84 -4.13 -10.66
C LEU A 79 4.38 -2.89 -9.94
N HIS A 80 4.33 -1.73 -10.60
CA HIS A 80 4.81 -0.48 -10.05
C HIS A 80 4.01 -0.03 -8.83
N THR A 81 2.68 -0.16 -8.87
CA THR A 81 1.81 0.10 -7.72
C THR A 81 2.15 -0.82 -6.55
N ALA A 82 2.35 -2.12 -6.80
CA ALA A 82 2.71 -3.08 -5.76
C ALA A 82 4.09 -2.76 -5.13
N VAL A 83 5.11 -2.46 -5.94
CA VAL A 83 6.44 -2.07 -5.44
C VAL A 83 6.36 -0.77 -4.64
N ALA A 84 5.65 0.25 -5.14
CA ALA A 84 5.47 1.51 -4.44
C ALA A 84 4.72 1.34 -3.10
N ALA A 85 3.69 0.48 -3.07
CA ALA A 85 2.96 0.15 -1.85
C ALA A 85 3.86 -0.54 -0.79
N TYR A 86 4.80 -1.39 -1.23
CA TYR A 86 5.79 -2.02 -0.37
C TYR A 86 6.83 -1.01 0.17
N VAL A 87 7.32 -0.12 -0.70
CA VAL A 87 8.22 0.97 -0.32
C VAL A 87 7.59 1.83 0.76
N TRP A 88 6.33 2.21 0.56
CA TRP A 88 5.55 2.99 1.52
C TRP A 88 5.30 2.26 2.83
N GLY A 89 4.84 1.00 2.77
CA GLY A 89 4.53 0.21 3.96
C GLY A 89 5.75 -0.13 4.83
N LEU A 90 6.96 -0.12 4.25
CA LEU A 90 8.21 -0.37 4.99
C LEU A 90 8.79 0.89 5.64
N GLY A 91 8.75 2.02 4.93
CA GLY A 91 9.42 3.26 5.34
C GLY A 91 10.93 3.08 5.54
N LYS A 92 11.47 3.66 6.62
CA LYS A 92 12.92 3.77 6.88
C LYS A 92 13.60 2.44 7.30
N ASN A 93 12.90 1.32 7.33
CA ASN A 93 13.42 0.06 7.86
C ASN A 93 14.16 -0.78 6.80
N ALA A 94 15.45 -0.51 6.60
CA ALA A 94 16.28 -1.21 5.62
C ALA A 94 16.39 -2.74 5.83
N TYR A 95 16.30 -3.22 7.07
CA TYR A 95 16.59 -4.60 7.43
C TYR A 95 15.62 -5.63 6.84
N SER A 96 14.42 -5.20 6.44
CA SER A 96 13.41 -6.11 5.88
C SER A 96 13.41 -6.14 4.35
N ILE A 97 14.16 -5.26 3.67
CA ILE A 97 14.07 -5.12 2.20
C ILE A 97 14.43 -6.41 1.48
N GLY A 98 15.52 -7.08 1.88
CA GLY A 98 15.93 -8.35 1.27
C GLY A 98 14.86 -9.45 1.40
N ARG A 99 14.01 -9.41 2.44
CA ARG A 99 12.86 -10.32 2.57
C ARG A 99 11.71 -9.89 1.68
N LEU A 100 11.43 -8.60 1.61
CA LEU A 100 10.31 -8.04 0.86
C LEU A 100 10.48 -8.15 -0.65
N VAL A 101 11.68 -7.93 -1.17
CA VAL A 101 11.95 -8.05 -2.61
C VAL A 101 11.73 -9.47 -3.13
N ARG A 102 11.79 -10.49 -2.26
CA ARG A 102 11.48 -11.88 -2.65
C ARG A 102 10.03 -12.06 -3.13
N ALA A 103 9.12 -11.19 -2.70
CA ALA A 103 7.75 -11.17 -3.21
C ALA A 103 7.68 -10.81 -4.70
N PHE A 104 8.75 -10.23 -5.26
CA PHE A 104 8.84 -9.89 -6.68
C PHE A 104 9.86 -10.78 -7.39
N THR A 105 11.00 -11.07 -6.76
CA THR A 105 12.12 -11.75 -7.43
C THR A 105 12.06 -13.27 -7.42
N ALA A 106 11.28 -13.89 -6.52
CA ALA A 106 11.23 -15.35 -6.43
C ALA A 106 10.44 -16.01 -7.57
N ASN A 107 9.61 -15.24 -8.26
CA ASN A 107 8.77 -15.62 -9.40
C ASN A 107 8.68 -14.44 -10.38
N ALA A 108 9.84 -13.86 -10.70
CA ALA A 108 9.96 -12.64 -11.51
C ALA A 108 9.32 -12.77 -12.90
N ASP A 109 9.23 -13.99 -13.44
CA ASP A 109 8.59 -14.33 -14.71
C ASP A 109 7.06 -14.25 -14.68
N THR A 110 6.44 -14.33 -13.50
CA THR A 110 4.97 -14.45 -13.36
C THR A 110 4.35 -13.38 -12.46
N VAL A 111 5.14 -12.68 -11.64
CA VAL A 111 4.62 -11.73 -10.64
C VAL A 111 3.78 -10.62 -11.26
N GLU A 112 4.20 -10.07 -12.40
CA GLU A 112 3.46 -8.99 -13.05
C GLU A 112 2.11 -9.46 -13.60
N ASP A 113 2.09 -10.62 -14.25
CA ASP A 113 0.86 -11.23 -14.76
C ASP A 113 -0.12 -11.59 -13.64
N ASN A 114 0.40 -12.10 -12.51
CA ASN A 114 -0.40 -12.39 -11.32
C ASN A 114 -1.04 -11.11 -10.74
N LEU A 115 -0.28 -10.03 -10.64
CA LEU A 115 -0.80 -8.74 -10.16
C LEU A 115 -1.85 -8.16 -11.12
N ARG A 116 -1.63 -8.28 -12.44
CA ARG A 116 -2.60 -7.88 -13.47
C ARG A 116 -3.89 -8.70 -13.39
N ASN A 117 -3.76 -10.01 -13.19
CA ASN A 117 -4.92 -10.89 -13.00
C ASN A 117 -5.71 -10.53 -11.74
N ALA A 118 -5.03 -10.28 -10.61
CA ALA A 118 -5.68 -9.84 -9.38
C ALA A 118 -6.42 -8.50 -9.54
N ALA A 119 -5.82 -7.52 -10.24
CA ALA A 119 -6.48 -6.25 -10.56
C ALA A 119 -7.70 -6.44 -11.47
N SER A 120 -7.63 -7.33 -12.46
CA SER A 120 -8.78 -7.66 -13.31
C SER A 120 -9.92 -8.33 -12.53
N ILE A 121 -9.59 -9.26 -11.63
CA ILE A 121 -10.58 -9.88 -10.72
C ILE A 121 -11.19 -8.83 -9.80
N LEU A 122 -10.39 -7.87 -9.30
CA LEU A 122 -10.87 -6.79 -8.45
C LEU A 122 -11.93 -5.92 -9.14
N GLU A 123 -11.71 -5.57 -10.41
CA GLU A 123 -12.67 -4.81 -11.21
C GLU A 123 -13.93 -5.62 -11.55
N ARG A 124 -13.77 -6.90 -11.88
CA ARG A 124 -14.86 -7.77 -12.35
C ARG A 124 -15.73 -8.33 -11.23
N ASP A 125 -15.09 -8.84 -10.19
CA ASP A 125 -15.70 -9.70 -9.16
C ASP A 125 -15.59 -9.09 -7.74
N GLY A 126 -14.85 -8.00 -7.57
CA GLY A 126 -14.75 -7.24 -6.32
C GLY A 126 -13.61 -7.67 -5.39
N ALA A 127 -13.49 -6.94 -4.27
CA ALA A 127 -12.33 -7.02 -3.37
C ALA A 127 -12.11 -8.39 -2.74
N VAL A 128 -13.18 -9.10 -2.37
CA VAL A 128 -13.10 -10.41 -1.71
C VAL A 128 -12.57 -11.48 -2.67
N ALA A 129 -13.06 -11.49 -3.91
CA ALA A 129 -12.59 -12.42 -4.95
C ALA A 129 -11.12 -12.16 -5.32
N ALA A 130 -10.73 -10.88 -5.45
CA ALA A 130 -9.34 -10.52 -5.71
C ALA A 130 -8.41 -10.98 -4.58
N TYR A 131 -8.81 -10.75 -3.32
CA TYR A 131 -8.10 -11.23 -2.14
C TYR A 131 -7.92 -12.74 -2.17
N GLU A 132 -9.00 -13.49 -2.42
CA GLU A 132 -8.97 -14.96 -2.48
C GLU A 132 -8.03 -15.47 -3.58
N SER A 133 -8.05 -14.81 -4.76
CA SER A 133 -7.17 -15.18 -5.88
C SER A 133 -5.68 -15.07 -5.54
N MET A 134 -5.30 -14.19 -4.60
CA MET A 134 -3.91 -13.97 -4.19
C MET A 134 -3.48 -14.85 -3.01
N LEU A 135 -4.40 -15.56 -2.35
CA LEU A 135 -4.08 -16.52 -1.29
C LEU A 135 -3.31 -17.72 -1.83
N ARG A 136 -2.75 -18.53 -0.92
CA ARG A 136 -2.05 -19.77 -1.28
C ARG A 136 -2.99 -20.72 -2.02
N GLY A 137 -2.60 -21.11 -3.23
CA GLY A 137 -3.38 -21.95 -4.13
C GLY A 137 -4.31 -21.18 -5.07
N GLY A 138 -4.40 -19.85 -4.94
CA GLY A 138 -5.20 -18.99 -5.81
C GLY A 138 -4.54 -18.73 -7.17
N THR A 139 -5.34 -18.29 -8.14
CA THR A 139 -4.92 -18.08 -9.53
C THR A 139 -3.97 -16.90 -9.73
N SER A 140 -3.89 -15.99 -8.76
CA SER A 140 -3.03 -14.79 -8.76
C SER A 140 -1.96 -14.88 -7.67
N GLN A 141 -1.68 -16.09 -7.17
CA GLN A 141 -0.76 -16.29 -6.08
C GLN A 141 0.67 -15.91 -6.49
N THR A 142 1.28 -15.00 -5.73
CA THR A 142 2.70 -14.67 -5.82
C THR A 142 3.45 -15.16 -4.59
N LYS A 143 4.57 -15.86 -4.80
CA LYS A 143 5.33 -16.46 -3.69
C LYS A 143 5.90 -15.37 -2.79
N PHE A 144 5.84 -15.56 -1.46
CA PHE A 144 6.28 -14.58 -0.44
C PHE A 144 5.47 -13.26 -0.39
N MET A 145 4.42 -13.11 -1.19
CA MET A 145 3.49 -12.00 -1.11
C MET A 145 2.33 -12.39 -0.18
N GLY A 146 2.48 -12.11 1.11
CA GLY A 146 1.45 -12.42 2.11
C GLY A 146 0.31 -11.41 2.15
N PRO A 147 -0.83 -11.75 2.79
CA PRO A 147 -2.02 -10.91 2.88
C PRO A 147 -1.79 -9.48 3.33
N ALA A 148 -0.98 -9.25 4.36
CA ALA A 148 -0.69 -7.91 4.86
C ALA A 148 -0.05 -6.98 3.82
N TYR A 149 0.56 -7.55 2.79
CA TYR A 149 1.22 -6.81 1.73
C TYR A 149 0.36 -6.70 0.48
N PHE A 150 -0.26 -7.79 0.01
CA PHE A 150 -1.10 -7.68 -1.18
C PHE A 150 -2.37 -6.88 -0.94
N THR A 151 -2.87 -6.77 0.30
CA THR A 151 -3.98 -5.87 0.62
C THR A 151 -3.60 -4.40 0.41
N LYS A 152 -2.33 -4.02 0.57
CA LYS A 152 -1.85 -2.68 0.20
C LYS A 152 -1.91 -2.46 -1.31
N PHE A 153 -1.51 -3.47 -2.09
CA PHE A 153 -1.66 -3.42 -3.54
C PHE A 153 -3.14 -3.29 -3.95
N LEU A 154 -4.02 -4.14 -3.44
CA LEU A 154 -5.47 -4.10 -3.72
C LEU A 154 -6.08 -2.74 -3.33
N PHE A 155 -5.68 -2.19 -2.18
CA PHE A 155 -6.10 -0.87 -1.73
C PHE A 155 -5.72 0.21 -2.75
N PHE A 156 -4.45 0.32 -3.12
CA PHE A 156 -4.01 1.39 -4.03
C PHE A 156 -4.53 1.24 -5.46
N ILE A 157 -4.68 0.01 -5.96
CA ILE A 157 -5.16 -0.21 -7.34
C ILE A 157 -6.70 -0.10 -7.45
N GLY A 158 -7.44 -0.30 -6.35
CA GLY A 158 -8.91 -0.42 -6.39
C GLY A 158 -9.70 0.59 -5.59
N TYR A 159 -9.16 1.15 -4.50
CA TYR A 159 -9.96 1.99 -3.58
C TYR A 159 -10.57 3.21 -4.29
N GLN A 160 -9.76 3.92 -5.09
CA GLN A 160 -10.18 5.07 -5.89
C GLN A 160 -10.58 4.73 -7.33
N ASN A 161 -10.58 3.44 -7.70
CA ASN A 161 -10.92 3.02 -9.06
C ASN A 161 -12.45 2.96 -9.22
N PRO A 162 -13.06 3.77 -10.10
CA PRO A 162 -14.51 3.76 -10.29
C PRO A 162 -15.05 2.47 -10.91
N ALA A 163 -14.21 1.66 -11.57
CA ALA A 163 -14.60 0.35 -12.11
C ALA A 163 -14.82 -0.69 -11.01
N VAL A 164 -14.22 -0.51 -9.83
CA VAL A 164 -14.42 -1.40 -8.68
C VAL A 164 -15.75 -1.06 -8.02
N THR A 165 -16.64 -2.06 -7.96
CA THR A 165 -17.98 -1.95 -7.36
C THR A 165 -18.07 -2.76 -6.07
N GLY A 166 -19.08 -2.48 -5.25
CA GLY A 166 -19.29 -3.17 -3.97
C GLY A 166 -18.33 -2.73 -2.87
N LEU A 167 -17.85 -3.68 -2.07
CA LEU A 167 -16.93 -3.41 -0.97
C LEU A 167 -15.59 -2.86 -1.49
N ARG A 168 -15.19 -1.69 -0.99
CA ARG A 168 -13.89 -1.08 -1.32
C ARG A 168 -12.76 -1.89 -0.68
N PRO A 169 -11.67 -2.19 -1.40
CA PRO A 169 -10.53 -2.87 -0.81
C PRO A 169 -9.87 -1.97 0.24
N LEU A 170 -9.66 -2.50 1.45
CA LEU A 170 -8.95 -1.83 2.54
C LEU A 170 -7.72 -2.64 2.97
N VAL A 171 -6.79 -1.98 3.65
CA VAL A 171 -5.54 -2.61 4.12
C VAL A 171 -5.80 -3.41 5.39
N LEU A 172 -5.69 -4.74 5.29
CA LEU A 172 -5.65 -5.61 6.46
C LEU A 172 -4.19 -5.94 6.81
N ASP A 173 -3.73 -5.51 7.99
CA ASP A 173 -2.44 -5.88 8.55
C ASP A 173 -2.55 -6.37 10.01
N LYS A 174 -1.42 -6.67 10.65
CA LYS A 174 -1.42 -7.20 12.03
C LYS A 174 -2.03 -6.25 13.07
N ARG A 175 -1.94 -4.93 12.86
CA ARG A 175 -2.48 -3.93 13.79
C ARG A 175 -3.99 -3.87 13.65
N VAL A 176 -4.47 -3.78 12.40
CA VAL A 176 -5.89 -3.85 12.08
C VAL A 176 -6.49 -5.17 12.60
N ALA A 177 -5.84 -6.30 12.34
CA ALA A 177 -6.30 -7.61 12.84
C ALA A 177 -6.31 -7.71 14.37
N THR A 178 -5.33 -7.10 15.05
CA THR A 178 -5.30 -7.03 16.52
C THR A 178 -6.52 -6.28 17.06
N GLU A 179 -6.81 -5.12 16.49
CA GLU A 179 -7.94 -4.31 16.94
C GLU A 179 -9.28 -4.98 16.60
N LEU A 180 -9.41 -5.60 15.43
CA LEU A 180 -10.61 -6.37 15.07
C LEU A 180 -10.88 -7.54 16.02
N ARG A 181 -9.83 -8.16 16.58
CA ARG A 181 -9.98 -9.18 17.64
C ARG A 181 -10.41 -8.56 18.96
N ALA A 182 -9.81 -7.43 19.35
CA ALA A 182 -10.18 -6.71 20.57
C ALA A 182 -11.66 -6.30 20.56
N ARG A 183 -12.18 -5.92 19.38
CA ARG A 183 -13.60 -5.59 19.16
C ARG A 183 -14.52 -6.79 18.93
N GLY A 184 -13.99 -8.02 18.93
CA GLY A 184 -14.78 -9.25 18.71
C GLY A 184 -15.26 -9.49 17.27
N VAL A 185 -14.80 -8.68 16.30
CA VAL A 185 -15.11 -8.87 14.87
C VAL A 185 -14.39 -10.11 14.34
N PHE A 186 -13.11 -10.23 14.70
CA PHE A 186 -12.32 -11.43 14.49
C PHE A 186 -12.39 -12.32 15.73
N GLY A 187 -12.41 -13.64 15.53
CA GLY A 187 -12.35 -14.59 16.63
C GLY A 187 -10.98 -14.56 17.33
N PRO A 188 -10.90 -14.99 18.61
CA PRO A 188 -9.67 -14.95 19.39
C PRO A 188 -8.55 -15.85 18.85
N LYS A 189 -8.88 -16.78 17.93
CA LYS A 189 -7.94 -17.69 17.27
C LYS A 189 -7.46 -17.19 15.90
N SER A 190 -7.96 -16.05 15.41
CA SER A 190 -7.50 -15.49 14.14
C SER A 190 -6.03 -15.08 14.26
N GLY A 191 -5.17 -15.60 13.37
CA GLY A 191 -3.73 -15.31 13.36
C GLY A 191 -3.39 -13.89 12.89
N ASP A 192 -2.10 -13.62 12.71
CA ASP A 192 -1.56 -12.30 12.35
C ASP A 192 -1.11 -12.16 10.88
N ALA A 193 -1.31 -13.19 10.06
CA ALA A 193 -0.80 -13.18 8.67
C ALA A 193 -1.59 -14.04 7.66
N ASP A 194 -2.33 -15.07 8.11
CA ASP A 194 -3.01 -16.04 7.22
C ASP A 194 -4.54 -15.92 7.30
N TRP A 195 -5.05 -14.73 6.98
CA TRP A 195 -6.50 -14.49 7.04
C TRP A 195 -7.19 -15.09 5.80
N PRO A 196 -8.23 -15.92 5.97
CA PRO A 196 -9.05 -16.40 4.85
C PRO A 196 -9.95 -15.27 4.30
N SER A 197 -10.44 -15.44 3.06
CA SER A 197 -11.26 -14.43 2.35
C SER A 197 -12.53 -14.03 3.12
N ASN A 198 -13.16 -14.96 3.84
CA ASN A 198 -14.34 -14.65 4.67
C ASN A 198 -14.04 -13.74 5.89
N LEU A 199 -12.82 -13.76 6.44
CA LEU A 199 -12.42 -12.78 7.45
C LEU A 199 -12.14 -11.42 6.83
N TYR A 200 -11.55 -11.39 5.64
CA TYR A 200 -11.35 -10.15 4.90
C TYR A 200 -12.69 -9.49 4.55
N GLU A 201 -13.65 -10.25 4.02
CA GLU A 201 -15.01 -9.78 3.76
C GLU A 201 -15.68 -9.20 5.00
N ARG A 202 -15.66 -9.93 6.13
CA ARG A 202 -16.22 -9.47 7.40
C ARG A 202 -15.61 -8.14 7.84
N TYR A 203 -14.31 -7.97 7.67
CA TYR A 203 -13.62 -6.74 7.97
C TYR A 203 -14.09 -5.57 7.09
N LEU A 204 -14.20 -5.78 5.78
CA LEU A 204 -14.68 -4.74 4.86
C LEU A 204 -16.13 -4.34 5.15
N ILE A 205 -16.99 -5.32 5.44
CA ILE A 205 -18.38 -5.07 5.86
C ILE A 205 -18.41 -4.27 7.16
N TYR A 206 -17.61 -4.66 8.16
CA TYR A 206 -17.51 -3.93 9.42
C TYR A 206 -17.15 -2.46 9.20
N CYS A 207 -16.12 -2.16 8.41
CA CYS A 207 -15.73 -0.78 8.11
C CYS A 207 -16.86 0.00 7.40
N LEU A 208 -17.52 -0.63 6.42
CA LEU A 208 -18.64 0.00 5.72
C LEU A 208 -19.83 0.28 6.65
N GLU A 209 -20.15 -0.63 7.57
CA GLU A 209 -21.24 -0.46 8.53
C GLU A 209 -20.93 0.64 9.57
N GLN A 210 -19.66 0.78 9.97
CA GLN A 210 -19.25 1.84 10.91
C GLN A 210 -19.25 3.22 10.26
N ASN A 211 -18.85 3.32 8.98
CA ASN A 211 -18.87 4.57 8.23
C ASN A 211 -19.13 4.30 6.73
N PRO A 212 -20.40 4.38 6.29
CA PRO A 212 -20.76 4.10 4.90
C PRO A 212 -20.13 5.05 3.87
N ASP A 213 -19.85 6.29 4.28
CA ASP A 213 -19.33 7.34 3.41
C ASP A 213 -17.80 7.30 3.32
N ASP A 214 -17.12 6.84 4.39
CA ASP A 214 -15.66 6.75 4.45
C ASP A 214 -15.18 5.52 5.27
N PRO A 215 -15.22 4.32 4.67
CA PRO A 215 -14.72 3.10 5.32
C PRO A 215 -13.20 3.12 5.57
N GLU A 216 -12.42 3.92 4.83
CA GLU A 216 -10.98 4.09 5.03
C GLU A 216 -10.68 4.81 6.35
N ALA A 217 -11.49 5.79 6.76
CA ALA A 217 -11.35 6.40 8.08
C ALA A 217 -11.46 5.37 9.22
N VAL A 218 -12.32 4.35 9.06
CA VAL A 218 -12.45 3.25 10.03
C VAL A 218 -11.22 2.34 10.01
N GLU A 219 -10.68 2.03 8.83
CA GLU A 219 -9.40 1.31 8.71
C GLU A 219 -8.26 2.06 9.42
N ALA A 220 -8.15 3.37 9.20
CA ALA A 220 -7.12 4.20 9.82
C ALA A 220 -7.27 4.23 11.36
N GLU A 221 -8.50 4.31 11.87
CA GLU A 221 -8.78 4.21 13.31
C GLU A 221 -8.33 2.85 13.86
N LEU A 222 -8.70 1.74 13.20
CA LEU A 222 -8.30 0.39 13.59
C LEU A 222 -6.77 0.23 13.62
N PHE A 223 -6.09 0.76 12.60
CA PHE A 223 -4.62 0.74 12.52
C PHE A 223 -3.96 1.51 13.67
N MET A 224 -4.50 2.69 14.01
CA MET A 224 -3.97 3.54 15.09
C MET A 224 -4.25 2.95 16.47
N ALA A 225 -5.44 2.40 16.71
CA ALA A 225 -5.78 1.70 17.95
C ALA A 225 -4.90 0.46 18.15
N GLY A 226 -4.75 -0.37 17.10
CA GLY A 226 -3.87 -1.54 17.12
C GLY A 226 -2.37 -1.23 17.17
N ARG A 227 -1.97 0.05 17.09
CA ARG A 227 -0.60 0.51 17.34
C ARG A 227 -0.34 0.83 18.81
N ALA A 228 -1.39 1.16 19.57
CA ALA A 228 -1.31 1.54 20.98
C ALA A 228 -1.38 0.34 21.93
N GLY A 229 -1.97 -0.78 21.49
CA GLY A 229 -1.96 -2.07 22.20
C GLY A 229 -0.72 -2.90 21.90
#